data_AF-F0XGK3-F1
#
_entry.id   AF-F0XGK3-F1
#
_cell.length_a   1.000
_cell.length_b   1.000
_cell.length_c   1.000
_cell.angle_alpha   90.00
_cell.angle_beta   90.00
_cell.angle_gamma   90.00
#
_symmetry.space_group_name_H-M   'P 1'
#
loop_
_entity.id
_entity.type
_entity.pdbx_description
1 polymer ?
#
loop_
_entity_poly.entity_id
_entity_poly.type
_entity_poly.pdbx_seq_one_letter_code
_entity_poly.pdbx_strand_id
1 'polypeptide(L)'
;MHSTFIGTPYDTLKVAHAIVSESLSAHMKAFQWANYNITTTLYSKLDLCDVGADLVLSSTLVWCPRSVSAWNFLFWLLCFATNAFNQPTGRVLGLFHPRHAVLRSMPVLYATDGVYSLLTWMGQAFVAGHGIRVGASHVLAARLVHPDGLANVDAFTGTRSHAWLRWSSFVVGVLPQYVKLLASREGMPAWVLAVEILFLIPWVVFELLTAAACPDNFRALAITARSEKEIREAVRAQETAANWRHSFPDSWLRSHLLPTFYPQIRTLH
;
A
#
# COMPACT_ATOMS: atom_id res chain seq x y z
N MET A 1 -39.40 -10.05 22.76
CA MET A 1 -40.64 -9.92 21.96
C MET A 1 -40.52 -10.85 20.76
N HIS A 2 -41.26 -11.96 20.75
CA HIS A 2 -41.32 -12.88 19.60
C HIS A 2 -42.42 -12.39 18.64
N SER A 3 -42.03 -11.76 17.53
CA SER A 3 -42.93 -11.48 16.42
C SER A 3 -43.04 -12.72 15.54
N THR A 4 -44.13 -13.47 15.68
CA THR A 4 -44.50 -14.51 14.71
C THR A 4 -44.97 -13.84 13.43
N PHE A 5 -44.15 -13.89 12.38
CA PHE A 5 -44.51 -13.42 11.05
C PHE A 5 -45.51 -14.39 10.42
N ILE A 6 -46.78 -13.96 10.31
CA ILE A 6 -47.82 -14.68 9.57
C ILE A 6 -47.79 -14.11 8.15
N GLY A 7 -47.05 -14.76 7.27
CA GLY A 7 -46.93 -14.37 5.85
C GLY A 7 -46.31 -15.50 5.04
N THR A 8 -46.58 -15.54 3.74
CA THR A 8 -45.94 -16.53 2.88
C THR A 8 -44.42 -16.23 2.80
N PRO A 9 -43.55 -17.22 2.56
CA PRO A 9 -42.10 -16.99 2.43
C PRO A 9 -41.74 -15.88 1.42
N TYR A 10 -42.60 -15.68 0.41
CA TYR A 10 -42.49 -14.64 -0.59
C TYR A 10 -42.71 -13.22 -0.01
N ASP A 11 -43.64 -13.06 0.94
CA ASP A 11 -43.90 -11.79 1.60
C ASP A 11 -42.73 -11.38 2.50
N THR A 12 -42.12 -12.34 3.20
CA THR A 12 -40.91 -12.10 4.00
C THR A 12 -39.73 -11.65 3.14
N LEU A 13 -39.56 -12.25 1.95
CA LEU A 13 -38.53 -11.85 0.99
C LEU A 13 -38.76 -10.45 0.43
N LYS A 14 -40.00 -10.07 0.14
CA LYS A 14 -40.36 -8.71 -0.28
C LYS A 14 -40.06 -7.68 0.80
N VAL A 15 -40.42 -7.97 2.04
CA VAL A 15 -40.16 -7.07 3.18
C VAL A 15 -38.65 -6.92 3.42
N ALA A 16 -37.89 -8.02 3.38
CA ALA A 16 -36.43 -7.97 3.51
C ALA A 16 -35.77 -7.17 2.37
N HIS A 17 -36.20 -7.36 1.12
CA HIS A 17 -35.70 -6.60 -0.02
C HIS A 17 -36.03 -5.10 0.11
N ALA A 18 -37.24 -4.76 0.56
CA ALA A 18 -37.64 -3.38 0.80
C ALA A 18 -36.74 -2.71 1.85
N ILE A 19 -36.52 -3.35 3.00
CA ILE A 19 -35.66 -2.83 4.08
C ILE A 19 -34.20 -2.65 3.61
N VAL A 20 -33.66 -3.62 2.86
CA VAL A 20 -32.30 -3.54 2.32
C VAL A 20 -32.19 -2.42 1.29
N SER A 21 -33.16 -2.29 0.39
CA SER A 21 -33.18 -1.23 -0.63
C SER A 21 -33.32 0.17 -0.02
N GLU A 22 -34.15 0.32 1.01
CA GLU A 22 -34.35 1.57 1.73
C GLU A 22 -33.09 1.97 2.50
N SER A 23 -32.47 1.02 3.21
CA SER A 23 -31.20 1.23 3.91
C SER A 23 -30.05 1.58 2.94
N LEU A 24 -29.95 0.89 1.80
CA LEU A 24 -28.98 1.22 0.75
C LEU A 24 -29.23 2.62 0.17
N SER A 25 -30.49 2.99 -0.07
CA SER A 25 -30.83 4.33 -0.59
C SER A 25 -30.51 5.43 0.42
N ALA A 26 -30.72 5.19 1.71
CA ALA A 26 -30.40 6.12 2.78
C ALA A 26 -28.88 6.30 2.94
N HIS A 27 -28.11 5.20 2.89
CA HIS A 27 -26.65 5.26 2.92
C HIS A 27 -26.08 5.88 1.66
N MET A 28 -26.63 5.62 0.48
CA MET A 28 -26.23 6.28 -0.76
C MET A 28 -26.56 7.78 -0.74
N LYS A 29 -27.72 8.19 -0.21
CA LYS A 29 -28.07 9.60 -0.04
C LYS A 29 -27.18 10.28 1.00
N ALA A 30 -26.86 9.61 2.11
CA ALA A 30 -25.93 10.13 3.11
C ALA A 30 -24.51 10.24 2.53
N PHE A 31 -24.06 9.27 1.74
CA PHE A 31 -22.77 9.29 1.07
C PHE A 31 -22.72 10.31 -0.07
N GLN A 32 -23.80 10.49 -0.84
CA GLN A 32 -23.93 11.54 -1.84
C GLN A 32 -24.04 12.92 -1.20
N TRP A 33 -24.74 13.07 -0.08
CA TRP A 33 -24.83 14.32 0.66
C TRP A 33 -23.50 14.65 1.35
N ALA A 34 -22.82 13.65 1.92
CA ALA A 34 -21.47 13.82 2.46
C ALA A 34 -20.47 14.11 1.35
N ASN A 35 -20.50 13.41 0.21
CA ASN A 35 -19.63 13.75 -0.92
C ASN A 35 -19.98 15.11 -1.50
N TYR A 36 -21.27 15.45 -1.67
CA TYR A 36 -21.72 16.73 -2.19
C TYR A 36 -21.36 17.86 -1.24
N ASN A 37 -21.49 17.72 0.07
CA ASN A 37 -21.05 18.75 1.03
C ASN A 37 -19.55 18.74 1.23
N ILE A 38 -18.85 17.61 1.24
CA ILE A 38 -17.38 17.61 1.30
C ILE A 38 -16.83 18.23 0.02
N THR A 39 -17.38 17.93 -1.16
CA THR A 39 -16.96 18.56 -2.41
C THR A 39 -17.46 19.99 -2.55
N THR A 40 -18.66 20.36 -2.12
CA THR A 40 -19.09 21.77 -2.17
C THR A 40 -18.43 22.58 -1.07
N THR A 41 -18.30 22.12 0.17
CA THR A 41 -17.66 22.88 1.27
C THR A 41 -16.12 22.95 1.16
N LEU A 42 -15.43 21.97 0.56
CA LEU A 42 -13.97 22.06 0.27
C LEU A 42 -13.64 22.67 -1.11
N TYR A 43 -14.62 22.90 -1.98
CA TYR A 43 -14.37 23.37 -3.35
C TYR A 43 -15.24 24.55 -3.80
N SER A 44 -16.25 24.96 -3.03
CA SER A 44 -16.82 26.29 -3.16
C SER A 44 -15.74 27.25 -2.68
N LYS A 45 -15.00 27.80 -3.63
CA LYS A 45 -14.40 29.10 -3.41
C LYS A 45 -15.60 30.01 -3.08
N LEU A 46 -15.72 30.41 -1.82
CA LEU A 46 -16.24 31.73 -1.51
C LEU A 46 -15.29 32.65 -2.28
N ASP A 47 -15.65 32.96 -3.53
CA ASP A 47 -15.06 34.07 -4.25
C ASP A 47 -15.51 35.31 -3.48
N LEU A 48 -14.76 35.63 -2.42
CA LEU A 48 -14.66 36.98 -1.89
C LEU A 48 -13.91 37.79 -2.95
N CYS A 49 -14.57 38.00 -4.10
CA CYS A 49 -14.16 39.03 -5.02
C CYS A 49 -14.39 40.36 -4.29
N ASP A 50 -13.29 41.10 -4.14
CA ASP A 50 -13.17 42.47 -3.66
C ASP A 50 -14.44 43.17 -3.15
N VAL A 51 -14.40 43.51 -1.87
CA VAL A 51 -15.10 44.62 -1.19
C VAL A 51 -16.36 45.12 -1.92
N GLY A 52 -17.49 44.44 -1.69
CA GLY A 52 -18.83 45.00 -1.94
C GLY A 52 -19.70 44.29 -2.98
N ALA A 53 -19.28 43.15 -3.55
CA ALA A 53 -20.10 42.41 -4.53
C ALA A 53 -20.90 41.27 -3.87
N ASP A 54 -22.19 41.21 -4.22
CA ASP A 54 -23.10 40.12 -3.88
C ASP A 54 -22.50 38.74 -4.22
N LEU A 55 -22.85 37.74 -3.41
CA LEU A 55 -22.50 36.33 -3.60
C LEU A 55 -23.14 35.80 -4.91
N VAL A 56 -22.48 36.04 -6.05
CA VAL A 56 -22.92 35.50 -7.34
C VAL A 56 -22.37 34.08 -7.48
N LEU A 57 -23.25 33.09 -7.38
CA LEU A 57 -22.97 31.73 -7.85
C LEU A 57 -22.73 31.80 -9.36
N SER A 58 -21.48 31.60 -9.79
CA SER A 58 -21.14 31.53 -11.22
C SER A 58 -21.93 30.41 -11.88
N SER A 59 -22.79 30.74 -12.85
CA SER A 59 -23.62 29.80 -13.61
C SER A 59 -22.83 29.07 -14.70
N THR A 60 -21.58 29.47 -14.95
CA THR A 60 -20.69 28.77 -15.87
C THR A 60 -20.10 27.54 -15.17
N LEU A 61 -20.45 26.36 -15.68
CA LEU A 61 -19.81 25.07 -15.36
C LEU A 61 -18.33 24.99 -15.77
N VAL A 62 -17.81 26.07 -16.38
CA VAL A 62 -16.39 26.26 -16.61
C VAL A 62 -15.76 26.56 -15.27
N TRP A 63 -15.30 25.50 -14.59
CA TRP A 63 -14.27 25.62 -13.58
C TRP A 63 -13.16 26.44 -14.22
N CYS A 64 -12.99 27.71 -13.81
CA CYS A 64 -11.96 28.58 -14.36
C CYS A 64 -10.66 27.78 -14.53
N PRO A 65 -9.89 27.96 -15.62
CA PRO A 65 -8.58 27.35 -15.76
C PRO A 65 -7.69 27.95 -14.69
N ARG A 66 -7.78 27.40 -13.47
CA ARG A 66 -6.94 27.77 -12.35
C ARG A 66 -5.63 27.08 -12.66
N SER A 67 -4.69 27.87 -13.17
CA SER A 67 -3.28 27.52 -13.06
C SER A 67 -3.06 26.99 -11.65
N VAL A 68 -2.70 25.71 -11.55
CA VAL A 68 -2.43 25.10 -10.25
C VAL A 68 -1.23 25.83 -9.69
N SER A 69 -1.44 26.59 -8.61
CA SER A 69 -0.35 27.30 -7.96
C SER A 69 0.70 26.29 -7.51
N ALA A 70 1.98 26.70 -7.53
CA ALA A 70 3.06 25.85 -7.03
C ALA A 70 2.81 25.39 -5.58
N TRP A 71 2.13 26.21 -4.77
CA TRP A 71 1.75 25.89 -3.40
C TRP A 71 0.70 24.79 -3.30
N ASN A 72 -0.33 24.82 -4.15
CA ASN A 72 -1.33 23.74 -4.19
C ASN A 72 -0.68 22.42 -4.60
N PHE A 73 0.17 22.46 -5.62
CA PHE A 73 0.89 21.27 -6.07
C PHE A 73 1.83 20.74 -4.98
N LEU A 74 2.59 21.60 -4.30
CA LEU A 74 3.44 21.20 -3.18
C LEU A 74 2.63 20.57 -2.03
N PHE A 75 1.48 21.16 -1.70
CA PHE A 75 0.57 20.62 -0.70
C PHE A 75 0.07 19.23 -1.09
N TRP A 76 -0.31 19.04 -2.36
CA TRP A 76 -0.72 17.73 -2.89
C TRP A 76 0.40 16.70 -2.77
N LEU A 77 1.61 17.03 -3.23
CA LEU A 77 2.79 16.18 -3.09
C LEU A 77 3.04 15.78 -1.64
N LEU A 78 2.87 16.69 -0.70
CA LEU A 78 3.02 16.40 0.73
C LEU A 78 1.95 15.42 1.23
N CYS A 79 0.69 15.58 0.83
CA CYS A 79 -0.37 14.61 1.14
C CYS A 79 -0.08 13.22 0.57
N PHE A 80 0.43 13.13 -0.67
CA PHE A 80 0.81 11.85 -1.27
C PHE A 80 2.01 11.22 -0.55
N ALA A 81 3.06 12.01 -0.27
CA ALA A 81 4.26 11.52 0.41
C ALA A 81 3.98 11.05 1.83
N THR A 82 3.16 11.78 2.60
CA THR A 82 2.76 11.37 3.95
C THR A 82 1.97 10.07 3.95
N ASN A 83 1.08 9.88 2.96
CA ASN A 83 0.38 8.60 2.81
C ASN A 83 1.33 7.45 2.41
N ALA A 84 2.36 7.72 1.59
CA ALA A 84 3.42 6.75 1.29
C ALA A 84 4.26 6.39 2.53
N PHE A 85 4.46 7.32 3.47
CA PHE A 85 5.12 7.03 4.76
C PHE A 85 4.30 6.09 5.65
N ASN A 86 2.98 6.16 5.58
CA ASN A 86 2.09 5.28 6.36
C ASN A 86 2.11 3.82 5.90
N GLN A 87 2.77 3.49 4.78
CA GLN A 87 2.91 2.10 4.37
C GLN A 87 3.99 1.38 5.18
N PRO A 88 3.70 0.23 5.77
CA PRO A 88 4.70 -0.61 6.39
C PRO A 88 5.45 -1.36 5.29
N THR A 89 6.45 -0.72 4.69
CA THR A 89 7.38 -1.44 3.82
C THR A 89 8.62 -1.78 4.62
N GLY A 90 8.98 -3.06 4.65
CA GLY A 90 10.37 -3.41 4.95
C GLY A 90 11.24 -3.02 3.76
N ARG A 91 11.88 -4.00 3.13
CA ARG A 91 12.83 -3.75 2.03
C ARG A 91 12.17 -3.00 0.86
N VAL A 92 12.94 -2.07 0.28
CA VAL A 92 12.61 -1.35 -0.96
C VAL A 92 13.63 -1.83 -1.99
N LEU A 93 13.19 -2.43 -3.10
CA LEU A 93 14.07 -3.05 -4.10
C LEU A 93 15.08 -4.04 -3.49
N GLY A 94 14.68 -4.76 -2.44
CA GLY A 94 15.55 -5.71 -1.72
C GLY A 94 16.61 -5.06 -0.83
N LEU A 95 16.76 -3.73 -0.83
CA LEU A 95 17.72 -3.02 0.02
C LEU A 95 17.23 -2.96 1.46
N PHE A 96 18.08 -3.39 2.39
CA PHE A 96 17.87 -3.18 3.81
C PHE A 96 18.43 -1.80 4.18
N HIS A 97 17.54 -0.87 4.55
CA HIS A 97 17.93 0.48 4.94
C HIS A 97 17.22 0.87 6.24
N PRO A 98 17.94 1.21 7.33
CA PRO A 98 17.32 1.52 8.63
C PRO A 98 16.24 2.63 8.57
N ARG A 99 16.36 3.53 7.59
CA ARG A 99 15.44 4.66 7.37
C ARG A 99 14.65 4.48 6.07
N HIS A 100 13.81 3.44 5.99
CA HIS A 100 13.02 3.13 4.79
C HIS A 100 12.13 4.28 4.32
N ALA A 101 11.65 5.13 5.24
CA ALA A 101 10.82 6.29 4.90
C ALA A 101 11.50 7.25 3.90
N VAL A 102 12.82 7.43 3.98
CA VAL A 102 13.56 8.34 3.09
C VAL A 102 13.60 7.82 1.65
N LEU A 103 13.68 6.50 1.45
CA LEU A 103 13.66 5.94 0.09
C LEU A 103 12.28 6.08 -0.56
N ARG A 104 11.22 6.17 0.24
CA ARG A 104 9.84 6.30 -0.26
C ARG A 104 9.44 7.73 -0.59
N SER A 105 10.13 8.73 -0.06
CA SER A 105 9.88 10.12 -0.48
C SER A 105 10.32 10.36 -1.92
N MET A 106 11.12 9.45 -2.50
CA MET A 106 11.47 9.46 -3.92
C MET A 106 10.42 8.72 -4.75
N PRO A 107 9.58 9.42 -5.54
CA PRO A 107 8.47 8.81 -6.29
C PRO A 107 8.95 7.73 -7.26
N VAL A 108 10.10 7.93 -7.91
CA VAL A 108 10.64 6.98 -8.89
C VAL A 108 11.05 5.66 -8.23
N LEU A 109 11.75 5.71 -7.09
CA LEU A 109 12.16 4.51 -6.37
C LEU A 109 10.94 3.74 -5.84
N TYR A 110 9.97 4.48 -5.29
CA TYR A 110 8.74 3.89 -4.78
C TYR A 110 7.90 3.26 -5.90
N ALA A 111 7.76 3.93 -7.05
CA ALA A 111 7.13 3.38 -8.24
C ALA A 111 7.79 2.09 -8.74
N THR A 112 9.12 2.10 -8.85
CA THR A 112 9.91 0.95 -9.31
C THR A 112 9.73 -0.24 -8.36
N ASP A 113 9.72 0.02 -7.05
CA ASP A 113 9.48 -1.00 -6.03
C ASP A 113 8.05 -1.58 -6.08
N GLY A 114 7.05 -0.74 -6.33
CA GLY A 114 5.67 -1.17 -6.57
C GLY A 114 5.55 -2.07 -7.81
N VAL A 115 6.15 -1.66 -8.93
CA VAL A 115 6.17 -2.45 -10.18
C VAL A 115 6.89 -3.78 -9.97
N TYR A 116 8.07 -3.76 -9.34
CA TYR A 116 8.82 -4.98 -9.00
C TYR A 116 7.98 -5.95 -8.15
N SER A 117 7.27 -5.43 -7.16
CA SER A 117 6.40 -6.24 -6.29
C SER A 117 5.22 -6.84 -7.05
N LEU A 118 4.61 -6.06 -7.94
CA LEU A 118 3.53 -6.54 -8.80
C LEU A 118 4.02 -7.64 -9.75
N LEU A 119 5.14 -7.43 -10.44
CA LEU A 119 5.72 -8.42 -11.35
C LEU A 119 6.08 -9.72 -10.61
N THR A 120 6.71 -9.61 -9.44
CA THR A 120 7.05 -10.77 -8.61
C THR A 120 5.79 -11.50 -8.15
N TRP A 121 4.75 -10.76 -7.76
CA TRP A 121 3.47 -11.34 -7.37
C TRP A 121 2.81 -12.09 -8.53
N MET A 122 2.76 -11.49 -9.71
CA MET A 122 2.22 -12.11 -10.91
C MET A 122 3.03 -13.36 -11.31
N GLY A 123 4.36 -13.29 -11.23
CA GLY A 123 5.24 -14.43 -11.46
C GLY A 123 4.95 -15.58 -10.50
N GLN A 124 4.85 -15.30 -9.20
CA GLN A 124 4.52 -16.31 -8.20
C GLN A 124 3.10 -16.88 -8.37
N ALA A 125 2.13 -16.03 -8.70
CA ALA A 125 0.73 -16.43 -8.83
C ALA A 125 0.47 -17.28 -10.08
N PHE A 126 1.04 -16.88 -11.22
CA PHE A 126 0.69 -17.45 -12.53
C PHE A 126 1.80 -18.32 -13.13
N VAL A 127 3.07 -17.92 -13.02
CA VAL A 127 4.19 -18.67 -13.63
C VAL A 127 4.59 -19.86 -12.75
N ALA A 128 4.71 -19.63 -11.45
CA ALA A 128 5.02 -20.71 -10.49
C ALA A 128 3.79 -21.54 -10.10
N GLY A 129 2.58 -21.11 -10.46
CA GLY A 129 1.34 -21.84 -10.17
C GLY A 129 0.94 -21.89 -8.70
N HIS A 130 1.54 -21.07 -7.82
CA HIS A 130 1.22 -21.05 -6.39
C HIS A 130 -0.18 -20.47 -6.08
N GLY A 131 -0.80 -19.78 -7.06
CA GLY A 131 -2.06 -19.08 -6.87
C GLY A 131 -1.90 -17.72 -6.20
N ILE A 132 -2.92 -16.87 -6.35
CA ILE A 132 -2.86 -15.43 -6.04
C ILE A 132 -2.50 -15.16 -4.57
N ARG A 133 -3.14 -15.87 -3.62
CA ARG A 133 -2.96 -15.64 -2.18
C ARG A 133 -1.60 -16.09 -1.68
N VAL A 134 -1.11 -17.23 -2.16
CA VAL A 134 0.21 -17.76 -1.79
C VAL A 134 1.28 -16.83 -2.37
N GLY A 135 1.18 -16.46 -3.65
CA GLY A 135 2.11 -15.51 -4.28
C GLY A 135 2.16 -14.16 -3.55
N ALA A 136 1.02 -13.61 -3.12
CA ALA A 136 0.98 -12.39 -2.33
C ALA A 136 1.71 -12.55 -0.99
N SER A 137 1.51 -13.70 -0.34
CA SER A 137 2.15 -14.03 0.95
C SER A 137 3.66 -14.15 0.80
N HIS A 138 4.16 -14.76 -0.29
CA HIS A 138 5.60 -14.82 -0.59
C HIS A 138 6.20 -13.43 -0.80
N VAL A 139 5.56 -12.58 -1.61
CA VAL A 139 6.05 -11.22 -1.86
C VAL A 139 6.08 -10.42 -0.57
N LEU A 140 5.02 -10.48 0.25
CA LEU A 140 5.02 -9.79 1.55
C LEU A 140 6.05 -10.37 2.52
N ALA A 141 6.26 -11.69 2.55
CA ALA A 141 7.25 -12.32 3.42
C ALA A 141 8.68 -11.88 3.06
N ALA A 142 8.99 -11.76 1.77
CA ALA A 142 10.26 -11.24 1.29
C ALA A 142 10.46 -9.74 1.60
N ARG A 143 9.36 -8.99 1.75
CA ARG A 143 9.39 -7.55 2.06
C ARG A 143 9.46 -7.27 3.55
N LEU A 144 8.64 -7.94 4.35
CA LEU A 144 8.52 -7.79 5.80
C LEU A 144 9.50 -8.72 6.50
N VAL A 145 10.79 -8.40 6.38
CA VAL A 145 11.88 -9.21 6.92
C VAL A 145 12.41 -8.58 8.21
N HIS A 146 12.51 -9.38 9.26
CA HIS A 146 13.14 -9.00 10.53
C HIS A 146 14.67 -8.89 10.35
N PRO A 147 15.41 -8.13 11.20
CA PRO A 147 16.86 -7.97 11.06
C PRO A 147 17.68 -9.28 10.99
N ASP A 148 17.10 -10.39 11.48
CA ASP A 148 17.68 -11.73 11.42
C ASP A 148 17.51 -12.43 10.05
N GLY A 149 16.86 -11.77 9.08
CA GLY A 149 16.60 -12.28 7.74
C GLY A 149 15.34 -13.13 7.61
N LEU A 150 14.52 -13.28 8.66
CA LEU A 150 13.32 -14.11 8.63
C LEU A 150 12.05 -13.27 8.39
N ALA A 151 11.00 -13.90 7.85
CA ALA A 151 9.71 -13.26 7.65
C ALA A 151 9.09 -12.84 9.00
N ASN A 152 8.69 -11.58 9.11
CA ASN A 152 8.18 -10.98 10.34
C ASN A 152 6.65 -11.05 10.41
N VAL A 153 6.14 -12.08 11.09
CA VAL A 153 4.69 -12.32 11.26
C VAL A 153 4.01 -11.19 12.04
N ASP A 154 4.70 -10.61 13.02
CA ASP A 154 4.16 -9.53 13.86
C ASP A 154 4.02 -8.24 13.04
N ALA A 155 4.99 -7.93 12.18
CA ALA A 155 4.89 -6.81 11.26
C ALA A 155 3.74 -6.99 10.26
N PHE A 156 3.52 -8.22 9.77
CA PHE A 156 2.40 -8.51 8.88
C PHE A 156 1.04 -8.36 9.57
N THR A 157 0.88 -8.95 10.77
CA THR A 157 -0.36 -8.83 11.54
C THR A 157 -0.64 -7.39 11.94
N GLY A 158 0.38 -6.64 12.36
CA GLY A 158 0.30 -5.20 12.61
C GLY A 158 -0.07 -4.40 11.37
N THR A 159 0.46 -4.74 10.19
CA THR A 159 0.09 -4.10 8.92
C THR A 159 -1.41 -4.27 8.64
N ARG A 160 -1.93 -5.47 8.87
CA ARG A 160 -3.33 -5.81 8.65
C ARG A 160 -4.26 -5.15 9.69
N SER A 161 -3.87 -5.12 10.96
CA SER A 161 -4.67 -4.49 12.02
C SER A 161 -4.81 -2.98 11.83
N HIS A 162 -3.78 -2.33 11.28
CA HIS A 162 -3.79 -0.90 11.00
C HIS A 162 -4.22 -0.56 9.55
N ALA A 163 -4.70 -1.53 8.77
CA ALA A 163 -5.15 -1.29 7.41
C ALA A 163 -6.22 -0.20 7.36
N TRP A 164 -7.21 -0.24 8.27
CA TRP A 164 -8.30 0.74 8.31
C TRP A 164 -7.80 2.17 8.50
N LEU A 165 -6.75 2.40 9.31
CA LEU A 165 -6.16 3.72 9.49
C LEU A 165 -5.58 4.22 8.16
N ARG A 166 -4.84 3.38 7.44
CA ARG A 166 -4.23 3.72 6.15
C ARG A 166 -5.30 4.02 5.09
N TRP A 167 -6.37 3.24 5.06
CA TRP A 167 -7.51 3.50 4.18
C TRP A 167 -8.23 4.80 4.55
N SER A 168 -8.41 5.09 5.84
CA SER A 168 -8.99 6.37 6.28
C SER A 168 -8.12 7.57 5.92
N SER A 169 -6.79 7.48 6.09
CA SER A 169 -5.86 8.54 5.70
C SER A 169 -5.84 8.75 4.20
N PHE A 170 -5.96 7.66 3.42
CA PHE A 170 -6.09 7.75 1.97
C PHE A 170 -7.40 8.44 1.56
N VAL A 171 -8.55 8.02 2.11
CA VAL A 171 -9.87 8.55 1.75
C VAL A 171 -10.01 10.03 2.15
N VAL A 172 -9.52 10.42 3.33
CA VAL A 172 -9.65 11.80 3.83
C VAL A 172 -8.56 12.70 3.25
N GLY A 173 -7.34 12.20 3.11
CA GLY A 173 -6.18 13.01 2.71
C GLY A 173 -5.91 12.98 1.21
N VAL A 174 -5.71 11.79 0.66
CA VAL A 174 -5.16 11.60 -0.69
C VAL A 174 -6.22 11.65 -1.78
N LEU A 175 -7.32 10.93 -1.59
CA LEU A 175 -8.37 10.77 -2.57
C LEU A 175 -8.97 12.11 -3.03
N PRO A 176 -9.25 13.09 -2.14
CA PRO A 176 -9.78 14.38 -2.58
C PRO A 176 -8.78 15.17 -3.43
N GLN A 177 -7.48 15.11 -3.11
CA GLN A 177 -6.46 15.78 -3.92
C GLN A 177 -6.30 15.11 -5.29
N TYR A 178 -6.38 13.78 -5.34
CA TYR A 178 -6.34 13.06 -6.60
C TYR A 178 -7.56 13.37 -7.50
N VAL A 179 -8.76 13.48 -6.92
CA VAL A 179 -9.95 13.92 -7.66
C VAL A 179 -9.80 15.37 -8.15
N LYS A 180 -9.29 16.28 -7.31
CA LYS A 180 -8.95 17.68 -7.71
C LYS A 180 -8.02 17.71 -8.89
N LEU A 181 -6.96 16.91 -8.84
CA LEU A 181 -5.96 16.81 -9.88
C LEU A 181 -6.57 16.36 -11.21
N LEU A 182 -7.30 15.23 -11.19
CA LEU A 182 -7.89 14.67 -12.40
C LEU A 182 -8.92 15.61 -13.03
N ALA A 183 -9.70 16.32 -12.21
CA ALA A 183 -10.61 17.35 -12.67
C ALA A 183 -9.88 18.56 -13.29
N SER A 184 -8.64 18.83 -12.85
CA SER A 184 -7.81 19.96 -13.32
C SER A 184 -6.85 19.58 -14.46
N ARG A 185 -7.02 18.40 -15.09
CA ARG A 185 -6.06 17.87 -16.08
C ARG A 185 -5.87 18.75 -17.32
N GLU A 186 -6.88 19.51 -17.73
CA GLU A 186 -6.90 20.22 -19.03
C GLU A 186 -5.96 21.44 -19.09
N GLY A 187 -5.31 21.82 -18.00
CA GLY A 187 -4.30 22.89 -17.97
C GLY A 187 -2.98 22.49 -17.31
N MET A 188 -2.78 21.19 -17.05
CA MET A 188 -1.68 20.73 -16.23
C MET A 188 -0.58 20.06 -17.06
N PRO A 189 0.71 20.35 -16.79
CA PRO A 189 1.81 19.64 -17.42
C PRO A 189 1.73 18.13 -17.13
N ALA A 190 1.93 17.29 -18.15
CA ALA A 190 1.82 15.83 -18.02
C ALA A 190 2.76 15.23 -16.95
N TRP A 191 3.90 15.85 -16.69
CA TRP A 191 4.85 15.37 -15.67
C TRP A 191 4.27 15.45 -14.25
N VAL A 192 3.37 16.40 -13.97
CA VAL A 192 2.72 16.53 -12.66
C VAL A 192 1.82 15.31 -12.42
N LEU A 193 0.97 14.99 -13.39
CA LEU A 193 0.11 13.82 -13.36
C LEU A 193 0.94 12.53 -13.20
N ALA A 194 2.08 12.45 -13.89
CA ALA A 194 2.99 11.30 -13.78
C ALA A 194 3.54 11.15 -12.35
N VAL A 195 4.04 12.21 -11.72
CA VAL A 195 4.60 12.15 -10.35
C VAL A 195 3.58 11.63 -9.34
N GLU A 196 2.31 12.00 -9.48
CA GLU A 196 1.26 11.54 -8.57
C GLU A 196 0.91 10.06 -8.77
N ILE A 197 0.85 9.63 -10.03
CA ILE A 197 0.65 8.21 -10.37
C ILE A 197 1.79 7.35 -9.80
N LEU A 198 3.02 7.86 -9.77
CA LEU A 198 4.18 7.18 -9.17
C LEU A 198 4.01 6.94 -7.66
N PHE A 199 3.22 7.74 -6.94
CA PHE A 199 2.87 7.48 -5.54
C PHE A 199 1.65 6.57 -5.39
N LEU A 200 0.64 6.74 -6.25
CA LEU A 200 -0.62 6.01 -6.13
C LEU A 200 -0.47 4.53 -6.46
N ILE A 201 0.24 4.19 -7.55
CA ILE A 201 0.36 2.79 -8.00
C ILE A 201 0.98 1.89 -6.93
N PRO A 202 2.17 2.21 -6.36
CA PRO A 202 2.76 1.36 -5.32
C PRO A 202 1.88 1.27 -4.09
N TRP A 203 1.16 2.35 -3.76
CA TRP A 203 0.24 2.32 -2.64
C TRP A 203 -0.85 1.26 -2.85
N VAL A 204 -1.52 1.30 -4.02
CA VAL A 204 -2.57 0.35 -4.41
C VAL A 204 -2.02 -1.07 -4.47
N VAL A 205 -0.85 -1.29 -5.09
CA VAL A 205 -0.22 -2.63 -5.18
C VAL A 205 0.02 -3.20 -3.79
N PHE A 206 0.52 -2.40 -2.85
CA PHE A 206 0.78 -2.86 -1.49
C PHE A 206 -0.51 -3.20 -0.73
N GLU A 207 -1.57 -2.40 -0.88
CA GLU A 207 -2.87 -2.72 -0.28
C GLU A 207 -3.45 -4.01 -0.86
N LEU A 208 -3.36 -4.20 -2.18
CA LEU A 208 -3.82 -5.43 -2.85
C LEU A 208 -3.04 -6.66 -2.37
N LEU A 209 -1.72 -6.55 -2.24
CA LEU A 209 -0.88 -7.61 -1.66
C LEU A 209 -1.31 -7.93 -0.23
N THR A 210 -1.48 -6.91 0.61
CA THR A 210 -1.90 -7.06 2.02
C THR A 210 -3.26 -7.72 2.13
N ALA A 211 -4.22 -7.33 1.28
CA ALA A 211 -5.56 -7.88 1.26
C ALA A 211 -5.59 -9.32 0.72
N ALA A 212 -4.77 -9.63 -0.30
CA ALA A 212 -4.71 -10.95 -0.90
C ALA A 212 -3.92 -11.97 -0.07
N ALA A 213 -2.95 -11.53 0.73
CA ALA A 213 -2.11 -12.40 1.53
C ALA A 213 -2.90 -13.15 2.62
N CYS A 214 -2.56 -14.43 2.77
CA CYS A 214 -3.16 -15.30 3.78
C CYS A 214 -2.25 -15.39 5.01
N PRO A 215 -2.75 -15.11 6.23
CA PRO A 215 -1.94 -15.21 7.44
C PRO A 215 -1.32 -16.59 7.66
N ASP A 216 -2.05 -17.66 7.31
CA ASP A 216 -1.57 -19.04 7.53
C ASP A 216 -0.42 -19.38 6.58
N ASN A 217 -0.52 -18.97 5.31
CA ASN A 217 0.57 -19.14 4.34
C ASN A 217 1.82 -18.35 4.78
N PHE A 218 1.62 -17.12 5.25
CA PHE A 218 2.72 -16.29 5.73
C PHE A 218 3.43 -16.92 6.95
N ARG A 219 2.66 -17.48 7.90
CA ARG A 219 3.21 -18.20 9.06
C ARG A 219 3.95 -19.46 8.64
N ALA A 220 3.39 -20.25 7.72
CA ALA A 220 4.04 -21.44 7.20
C ALA A 220 5.40 -21.09 6.58
N LEU A 221 5.45 -20.03 5.75
CA LEU A 221 6.71 -19.53 5.17
C LEU A 221 7.73 -19.10 6.23
N ALA A 222 7.29 -18.43 7.29
CA ALA A 222 8.16 -18.03 8.39
C ALA A 222 8.76 -19.24 9.13
N ILE A 223 7.96 -20.29 9.36
CA ILE A 223 8.42 -21.54 10.00
C ILE A 223 9.43 -22.26 9.10
N THR A 224 9.11 -22.42 7.80
CA THR A 224 10.01 -23.06 6.84
C THR A 224 11.34 -22.31 6.77
N ALA A 225 11.31 -20.98 6.63
CA ALA A 225 12.51 -20.15 6.60
C ALA A 225 13.36 -20.26 7.87
N ARG A 226 12.71 -20.37 9.04
CA ARG A 226 13.42 -20.59 10.32
C ARG A 226 14.11 -21.95 10.35
N SER A 227 13.40 -23.02 10.00
CA SER A 227 13.97 -24.37 9.96
C SER A 227 15.15 -24.48 9.00
N GLU A 228 15.07 -23.87 7.82
CA GLU A 228 16.18 -23.84 6.86
C GLU A 228 17.39 -23.08 7.40
N LYS A 229 17.15 -21.96 8.10
CA LYS A 229 18.22 -21.19 8.72
C LYS A 229 18.94 -21.99 9.80
N GLU A 230 18.19 -22.65 10.68
CA GLU A 230 18.74 -23.52 11.74
C GLU A 230 19.57 -24.67 11.15
N ILE A 231 19.08 -25.33 10.10
CA ILE A 231 19.83 -26.37 9.38
C ILE A 231 21.12 -25.81 8.80
N ARG A 232 21.08 -24.65 8.14
CA ARG A 232 22.29 -24.02 7.55
C ARG A 232 23.30 -23.61 8.62
N GLU A 233 22.85 -23.13 9.77
CA GLU A 233 23.72 -22.77 10.89
C GLU A 233 24.36 -24.01 11.51
N ALA A 234 23.61 -25.10 11.68
CA ALA A 234 24.14 -26.38 12.15
C ALA A 234 25.19 -26.97 11.19
N VAL A 235 24.94 -26.93 9.88
CA VAL A 235 25.90 -27.39 8.85
C VAL A 235 27.17 -26.55 8.90
N ARG A 236 27.06 -25.22 8.96
CA ARG A 236 28.24 -24.33 9.09
C ARG A 236 29.02 -24.57 10.37
N ALA A 237 28.34 -24.81 11.49
CA ALA A 237 29.01 -25.14 12.74
C ALA A 237 29.79 -26.46 12.64
N GLN A 238 29.22 -27.47 11.98
CA GLN A 238 29.88 -28.75 11.73
C GLN A 238 31.07 -28.60 10.78
N GLU A 239 30.93 -27.84 9.68
CA GLU A 239 32.03 -27.51 8.77
C GLU A 239 33.16 -26.75 9.48
N THR A 240 32.81 -25.79 10.33
CA THR A 240 33.79 -25.03 11.12
C THR A 240 34.51 -25.92 12.11
N ALA A 241 33.81 -26.87 12.76
CA ALA A 241 34.42 -27.84 13.65
C ALA A 241 35.32 -28.85 12.91
N ALA A 242 34.95 -29.27 11.70
CA ALA A 242 35.74 -30.17 10.87
C ALA A 242 36.99 -29.47 10.28
N ASN A 243 36.83 -28.23 9.81
CA ASN A 243 37.91 -27.42 9.21
C ASN A 243 38.82 -26.76 10.26
N TRP A 244 38.50 -26.81 11.56
CA TRP A 244 39.36 -26.28 12.62
C TRP A 244 40.74 -26.96 12.67
N ARG A 245 40.93 -28.09 11.98
CA ARG A 245 42.24 -28.74 11.81
C ARG A 245 43.12 -28.11 10.71
N HIS A 246 42.58 -27.20 9.90
CA HIS A 246 43.27 -26.53 8.80
C HIS A 246 43.14 -25.00 8.87
N SER A 247 43.31 -24.44 10.06
CA SER A 247 43.26 -22.99 10.30
C SER A 247 44.29 -22.24 9.44
N PHE A 248 43.83 -21.65 8.34
CA PHE A 248 44.57 -20.59 7.66
C PHE A 248 44.54 -19.33 8.55
N PRO A 249 45.64 -18.55 8.60
CA PRO A 249 45.72 -17.37 9.45
C PRO A 249 44.70 -16.29 9.07
N ASP A 250 44.07 -15.69 10.09
CA ASP A 250 42.97 -14.70 10.04
C ASP A 250 43.20 -13.49 9.11
N SER A 251 44.44 -13.22 8.71
CA SER A 251 44.79 -12.11 7.82
C SER A 251 44.31 -12.32 6.38
N TRP A 252 44.11 -13.56 5.93
CA TRP A 252 43.69 -13.85 4.56
C TRP A 252 42.18 -13.64 4.35
N LEU A 253 41.35 -13.97 5.34
CA LEU A 253 39.87 -13.90 5.25
C LEU A 253 39.31 -12.47 5.25
N ARG A 254 39.96 -11.52 5.95
CA ARG A 254 39.47 -10.13 6.03
C ARG A 254 39.62 -9.35 4.72
N SER A 255 40.58 -9.71 3.87
CA SER A 255 40.84 -8.96 2.62
C SER A 255 39.95 -9.39 1.45
N HIS A 256 39.29 -10.55 1.51
CA HIS A 256 38.56 -11.12 0.35
C HIS A 256 37.04 -11.31 0.55
N LEU A 257 36.48 -11.16 1.76
CA LEU A 257 35.07 -11.47 2.03
C LEU A 257 34.09 -10.28 2.09
N LEU A 258 34.58 -9.03 2.13
CA LEU A 258 33.68 -7.86 2.18
C LEU A 258 32.78 -7.66 0.94
N PRO A 259 33.11 -8.12 -0.29
CA PRO A 259 32.23 -7.97 -1.45
C PRO A 259 31.08 -9.00 -1.52
N THR A 260 31.12 -10.09 -0.76
CA THR A 260 30.23 -11.26 -0.94
C THR A 260 29.02 -11.32 0.01
N PHE A 261 28.86 -10.34 0.90
CA PHE A 261 27.93 -10.40 2.04
C PHE A 261 26.43 -10.21 1.75
N TYR A 262 25.99 -10.14 0.49
CA TYR A 262 24.56 -10.13 0.14
C TYR A 262 24.17 -11.24 -0.87
N PRO A 263 24.22 -12.54 -0.52
CA PRO A 263 23.79 -13.63 -1.39
C PRO A 263 22.27 -13.90 -1.34
N GLN A 264 21.46 -13.08 -0.65
CA GLN A 264 20.03 -13.36 -0.43
C GLN A 264 19.15 -13.34 -1.70
N ILE A 265 19.70 -13.03 -2.88
CA ILE A 265 18.97 -13.06 -4.15
C ILE A 265 18.90 -14.47 -4.77
N ARG A 266 19.75 -15.43 -4.38
CA ARG A 266 19.86 -16.73 -5.10
C ARG A 266 18.97 -17.88 -4.63
N THR A 267 18.24 -17.78 -3.51
CA THR A 267 17.52 -18.95 -2.94
C THR A 267 16.00 -18.88 -3.04
N LEU A 268 15.43 -17.93 -3.81
CA LEU A 268 13.97 -17.81 -4.02
C LEU A 268 13.58 -17.72 -5.51
N HIS A 269 14.40 -18.28 -6.40
CA HIS A 269 14.08 -18.50 -7.81
C HIS A 269 14.05 -20.00 -8.11
#